data_AF-A0A432JKM8-F1
#
_entry.id   AF-A0A432JKM8-F1
#
_cell.length_a   1.000
_cell.length_b   1.000
_cell.length_c   1.000
_cell.angle_alpha   90.00
_cell.angle_beta   90.00
_cell.angle_gamma   90.00
#
_symmetry.space_group_name_H-M   'P 1'
#
loop_
_entity.id
_entity.type
_entity.pdbx_description
1 polymer ?
#
loop_
_entity_poly.entity_id
_entity_poly.type
_entity_poly.pdbx_seq_one_letter_code
_entity_poly.pdbx_strand_id
1 'polypeptide(L)'
;MIHSSVATLGTLREFHEGFAWVMVVGNGLAGVWALAAHRVTSLRGRSLWWFVAAVQSSIVVQVTVGVALVAGQGIDPPQFHLFYGFVAFITVGIVYSYRQSLRAHRYLLYGFAGLFLMGLGIRAMLVVAS
;
A
#
# COMPACT_ATOMS: atom_id res chain seq x y z
N MET A 1 9.45 -31.35 -17.11
CA MET A 1 9.81 -30.04 -16.51
C MET A 1 8.70 -29.00 -16.79
N ILE A 2 7.44 -29.33 -16.48
CA ILE A 2 6.26 -28.45 -16.72
C ILE A 2 5.43 -28.27 -15.44
N HIS A 3 5.61 -29.13 -14.43
CA HIS A 3 4.88 -29.08 -13.17
C HIS A 3 5.35 -27.98 -12.20
N SER A 4 6.57 -27.46 -12.36
CA SER A 4 7.13 -26.42 -11.48
C SER A 4 6.50 -25.05 -11.70
N SER A 5 6.03 -24.77 -12.93
CA SER A 5 5.51 -23.47 -13.35
C SER A 5 4.11 -23.24 -12.79
N VAL A 6 3.22 -24.22 -12.90
CA VAL A 6 1.81 -24.09 -12.44
C VAL A 6 1.72 -23.92 -10.91
N ALA A 7 2.60 -24.58 -10.16
CA ALA A 7 2.65 -24.45 -8.71
C ALA A 7 3.16 -23.06 -8.25
N THR A 8 4.09 -22.44 -8.97
CA THR A 8 4.55 -21.06 -8.68
C THR A 8 3.53 -20.00 -9.14
N LEU A 9 2.77 -20.28 -10.19
CA LEU A 9 1.77 -19.36 -10.76
C LEU A 9 0.60 -19.06 -9.83
N GLY A 10 0.04 -20.08 -9.14
CA GLY A 10 -0.98 -19.88 -8.10
C GLY A 10 -0.45 -19.07 -6.91
N THR A 11 0.79 -19.35 -6.50
CA THR A 11 1.40 -18.70 -5.32
C THR A 11 1.60 -17.20 -5.49
N LEU A 12 1.93 -16.69 -6.69
CA LEU A 12 2.18 -15.25 -6.87
C LEU A 12 0.89 -14.42 -6.84
N ARG A 13 -0.18 -14.95 -7.44
CA ARG A 13 -1.50 -14.33 -7.40
C ARG A 13 -2.10 -14.40 -6.00
N GLU A 14 -2.05 -15.56 -5.36
CA GLU A 14 -2.48 -15.73 -3.96
C GLU A 14 -1.69 -14.82 -3.02
N PHE A 15 -0.38 -14.68 -3.26
CA PHE A 15 0.45 -13.72 -2.55
C PHE A 15 -0.03 -12.29 -2.79
N HIS A 16 -0.27 -11.87 -4.03
CA HIS A 16 -0.77 -10.53 -4.36
C HIS A 16 -2.10 -10.23 -3.64
N GLU A 17 -3.05 -11.16 -3.71
CA GLU A 17 -4.38 -11.03 -3.08
C GLU A 17 -4.29 -11.02 -1.55
N GLY A 18 -3.53 -11.96 -0.96
CA GLY A 18 -3.35 -12.04 0.49
C GLY A 18 -2.57 -10.85 1.06
N PHE A 19 -1.50 -10.45 0.38
CA PHE A 19 -0.66 -9.32 0.79
C PHE A 19 -1.37 -7.96 0.63
N ALA A 20 -2.50 -7.90 -0.10
CA ALA A 20 -3.29 -6.68 -0.21
C ALA A 20 -3.85 -6.25 1.16
N TRP A 21 -4.15 -7.22 2.04
CA TRP A 21 -4.58 -6.94 3.41
C TRP A 21 -3.49 -6.29 4.26
N VAL A 22 -2.22 -6.66 4.05
CA VAL A 22 -1.08 -6.01 4.72
C VAL A 22 -1.03 -4.53 4.34
N MET A 23 -1.21 -4.21 3.06
CA MET A 23 -1.30 -2.83 2.57
C MET A 23 -2.49 -2.09 3.20
N VAL A 24 -3.69 -2.66 3.11
CA VAL A 24 -4.93 -2.00 3.57
C VAL A 24 -4.91 -1.78 5.08
N VAL A 25 -4.76 -2.85 5.87
CA VAL A 25 -4.81 -2.78 7.33
C VAL A 25 -3.59 -2.04 7.86
N GLY A 26 -2.40 -2.29 7.32
CA GLY A 26 -1.17 -1.63 7.75
C GLY A 26 -1.22 -0.12 7.55
N ASN A 27 -1.63 0.35 6.37
CA ASN A 27 -1.75 1.80 6.12
C ASN A 27 -2.90 2.42 6.91
N GLY A 28 -4.00 1.70 7.13
CA GLY A 28 -5.08 2.14 8.02
C GLY A 28 -4.59 2.36 9.46
N LEU A 29 -3.92 1.37 10.03
CA LEU A 29 -3.33 1.45 11.37
C LEU A 29 -2.27 2.54 11.46
N ALA A 30 -1.41 2.69 10.45
CA ALA A 30 -0.39 3.73 10.43
C ALA A 30 -1.02 5.12 10.34
N GLY A 31 -2.10 5.26 9.56
CA GLY A 31 -2.90 6.47 9.46
C GLY A 31 -3.50 6.87 10.82
N VAL A 32 -4.20 5.93 11.47
CA VAL A 32 -4.79 6.14 12.80
C VAL A 32 -3.72 6.48 13.83
N TRP A 33 -2.60 5.74 13.86
CA TRP A 33 -1.53 6.00 14.81
C TRP A 33 -0.88 7.37 14.57
N ALA A 34 -0.60 7.74 13.33
CA ALA A 34 -0.04 9.06 13.03
C ALA A 34 -1.01 10.19 13.42
N LEU A 35 -2.31 10.05 13.15
CA LEU A 35 -3.32 11.03 13.59
C LEU A 35 -3.41 11.10 15.12
N ALA A 36 -3.38 9.96 15.81
CA ALA A 36 -3.37 9.92 17.27
C ALA A 36 -2.11 10.59 17.83
N ALA A 37 -0.94 10.36 17.22
CA ALA A 37 0.33 10.98 17.60
C ALA A 37 0.37 12.50 17.33
N HIS A 38 -0.50 13.03 16.47
CA HIS A 38 -0.68 14.47 16.34
C HIS A 38 -1.18 15.09 17.66
N ARG A 39 -2.16 14.44 18.31
CA ARG A 39 -2.79 14.88 19.56
C ARG A 39 -2.05 14.42 20.82
N VAL A 40 -1.57 13.18 20.82
CA VAL A 40 -1.00 12.52 21.99
C VAL A 40 0.50 12.35 21.80
N THR A 41 1.29 13.11 22.57
CA THR A 41 2.76 13.15 22.39
C THR A 41 3.45 11.84 22.75
N SER A 42 2.90 11.04 23.66
CA SER A 42 3.45 9.73 24.04
C SER A 42 3.40 8.69 22.92
N LEU A 43 2.54 8.88 21.91
CA LEU A 43 2.46 8.01 20.73
C LEU A 43 3.51 8.37 19.66
N ARG A 44 4.27 9.44 19.88
CA ARG A 44 5.35 9.85 18.97
C ARG A 44 6.60 9.06 19.29
N GLY A 45 7.26 8.53 18.26
CA GLY A 45 8.50 7.79 18.45
C GLY A 45 9.07 7.28 17.15
N ARG A 46 10.26 6.68 17.23
CA ARG A 46 10.92 6.03 16.09
C ARG A 46 10.10 4.85 15.55
N SER A 47 9.40 4.14 16.44
CA SER A 47 8.54 2.99 16.12
C SER A 47 7.45 3.36 15.11
N LEU A 48 6.75 4.49 15.30
CA LEU A 48 5.76 4.99 14.36
C LEU A 48 6.35 5.14 12.95
N TRP A 49 7.53 5.74 12.82
CA TRP A 49 8.15 5.98 11.52
C TRP A 49 8.63 4.71 10.84
N TRP A 50 9.15 3.75 11.61
CA TRP A 50 9.50 2.43 11.08
C TRP A 50 8.26 1.67 10.62
N PHE A 51 7.17 1.73 11.37
CA PHE A 51 5.91 1.12 11.00
C PHE A 51 5.34 1.75 9.72
N VAL A 52 5.28 3.09 9.64
CA VAL A 52 4.87 3.84 8.44
C VAL A 52 5.72 3.45 7.23
N ALA A 53 7.05 3.40 7.38
CA ALA A 53 7.93 3.01 6.30
C ALA A 53 7.65 1.58 5.82
N ALA A 54 7.52 0.63 6.74
CA ALA A 54 7.24 -0.77 6.41
C ALA A 54 5.92 -0.93 5.63
N VAL A 55 4.84 -0.29 6.08
CA VAL A 55 3.52 -0.42 5.42
C VAL A 55 3.42 0.39 4.13
N GLN A 56 4.19 1.46 3.95
CA GLN A 56 4.26 2.13 2.64
C GLN A 56 5.11 1.35 1.64
N SER A 57 6.17 0.66 2.10
CA SER A 57 6.94 -0.26 1.25
C SER A 57 6.08 -1.41 0.72
N SER A 58 5.05 -1.83 1.45
CA SER A 58 4.13 -2.88 0.97
C SER A 58 3.37 -2.47 -0.31
N ILE A 59 3.17 -1.17 -0.55
CA ILE A 59 2.55 -0.64 -1.78
C ILE A 59 3.47 -0.86 -2.97
N VAL A 60 4.77 -0.62 -2.79
CA VAL A 60 5.78 -0.88 -3.82
C VAL A 60 5.79 -2.37 -4.17
N VAL A 61 5.80 -3.24 -3.15
CA VAL A 61 5.71 -4.69 -3.34
C VAL A 61 4.44 -5.06 -4.12
N GLN A 62 3.28 -4.50 -3.75
CA GLN A 62 2.02 -4.74 -4.43
C GLN A 62 2.06 -4.38 -5.92
N VAL A 63 2.57 -3.19 -6.24
CA VAL A 63 2.68 -2.72 -7.63
C VAL A 63 3.70 -3.56 -8.41
N THR A 64 4.85 -3.91 -7.82
CA THR A 64 5.84 -4.76 -8.47
C THR A 64 5.29 -6.15 -8.77
N VAL A 65 4.60 -6.78 -7.81
CA VAL A 65 3.96 -8.08 -8.03
C VAL A 65 2.83 -7.98 -9.05
N GLY A 66 2.00 -6.94 -8.99
CA GLY A 66 0.95 -6.70 -9.97
C GLY A 66 1.49 -6.57 -11.40
N VAL A 67 2.58 -5.82 -11.58
CA VAL A 67 3.27 -5.71 -12.88
C VAL A 67 3.83 -7.07 -13.32
N ALA A 68 4.40 -7.86 -12.40
CA ALA A 68 4.88 -9.21 -12.72
C ALA A 68 3.76 -10.16 -13.13
N LEU A 69 2.56 -10.04 -12.56
CA LEU A 69 1.37 -10.79 -12.97
C LEU A 69 0.93 -10.38 -14.38
N VAL A 70 0.88 -9.09 -14.69
CA VAL A 70 0.50 -8.61 -16.03
C VAL A 70 1.53 -9.02 -17.08
N ALA A 71 2.81 -8.73 -16.85
CA ALA A 71 3.88 -8.97 -17.82
C ALA A 71 4.27 -10.46 -17.94
N GLY A 72 4.22 -11.20 -16.84
CA GLY A 72 4.66 -12.60 -16.78
C GLY A 72 3.54 -13.62 -16.98
N GLN A 73 2.29 -13.27 -16.65
CA GLN A 73 1.15 -14.19 -16.73
C GLN A 73 0.07 -13.74 -17.72
N GLY A 74 0.21 -12.55 -18.33
CA GLY A 74 -0.77 -12.03 -19.31
C GLY A 74 -2.14 -11.76 -18.69
N ILE A 75 -2.22 -11.59 -17.36
CA ILE A 75 -3.44 -11.20 -16.68
C ILE A 75 -3.78 -9.77 -17.10
N ASP A 76 -5.00 -9.57 -17.59
CA ASP A 76 -5.54 -8.25 -17.94
C ASP A 76 -6.48 -7.78 -16.82
N PRO A 77 -5.98 -7.04 -15.81
CA PRO A 77 -6.81 -6.56 -14.71
C PRO A 77 -7.72 -5.42 -15.17
N PRO A 78 -8.84 -5.16 -14.47
CA PRO A 78 -9.67 -4.00 -14.74
C PRO A 78 -8.86 -2.69 -14.75
N GLN A 79 -9.11 -1.80 -15.71
CA GLN A 79 -8.35 -0.55 -15.85
C GLN A 79 -8.34 0.30 -14.57
N PHE A 80 -9.45 0.32 -13.84
CA PHE A 80 -9.55 1.03 -12.56
C PHE A 80 -8.66 0.42 -11.46
N HIS A 81 -8.37 -0.88 -11.50
CA HIS A 81 -7.42 -1.50 -10.58
C HIS A 81 -6.00 -0.94 -10.80
N LEU A 82 -5.55 -0.88 -12.06
CA LEU A 82 -4.26 -0.28 -12.43
C LEU A 82 -4.19 1.19 -12.01
N PHE A 83 -5.28 1.94 -12.24
CA PHE A 83 -5.38 3.33 -11.82
C PHE A 83 -5.20 3.50 -10.31
N TYR A 84 -5.93 2.73 -9.48
CA TYR A 84 -5.81 2.84 -8.03
C TYR A 84 -4.42 2.44 -7.53
N GLY A 85 -3.80 1.40 -8.11
CA GLY A 85 -2.43 1.00 -7.80
C GLY A 85 -1.41 2.10 -8.11
N PHE A 86 -1.54 2.74 -9.27
CA PHE A 86 -0.70 3.88 -9.65
C PHE A 86 -0.87 5.09 -8.72
N VAL A 87 -2.11 5.47 -8.41
CA VAL A 87 -2.39 6.58 -7.48
C VAL A 87 -1.83 6.28 -6.09
N ALA A 88 -1.95 5.04 -5.60
CA ALA A 88 -1.36 4.64 -4.33
C ALA A 88 0.16 4.79 -4.33
N PHE A 89 0.84 4.34 -5.39
CA PHE A 89 2.29 4.46 -5.53
C PHE A 89 2.77 5.91 -5.58
N ILE A 90 2.14 6.74 -6.42
CA ILE A 90 2.49 8.16 -6.53
C ILE A 90 2.20 8.91 -5.23
N THR A 91 1.14 8.54 -4.50
CA THR A 91 0.83 9.13 -3.19
C THR A 91 1.99 8.95 -2.21
N VAL A 92 2.61 7.76 -2.16
CA VAL A 92 3.81 7.53 -1.33
C VAL A 92 4.94 8.48 -1.73
N GLY A 93 5.19 8.64 -3.03
CA GLY A 93 6.21 9.56 -3.56
C GLY A 93 5.95 11.03 -3.21
N ILE A 94 4.71 11.48 -3.30
CA ILE A 94 4.28 12.84 -2.93
C ILE A 94 4.48 13.05 -1.42
N VAL A 95 3.94 12.16 -0.60
CA VAL A 95 4.07 12.23 0.88
C VAL A 95 5.53 12.28 1.30
N TYR A 96 6.38 11.44 0.69
CA TYR A 96 7.80 11.46 0.95
C TYR A 96 8.44 12.79 0.54
N SER A 97 8.13 13.30 -0.66
CA SER A 97 8.68 14.57 -1.17
C SER A 97 8.33 15.77 -0.26
N TYR A 98 7.10 15.82 0.25
CA TYR A 98 6.63 16.91 1.12
C TYR A 98 7.00 16.74 2.60
N ARG A 99 7.62 15.64 3.02
CA ARG A 99 7.89 15.35 4.45
C ARG A 99 8.71 16.42 5.18
N GLN A 100 9.60 17.11 4.46
CA GLN A 100 10.41 18.20 5.02
C GLN A 100 9.65 19.53 4.99
N SER A 101 8.99 19.85 3.87
CA SER A 101 8.19 21.07 3.74
C SER A 101 7.02 21.11 4.73
N LEU A 102 6.43 19.95 5.04
CA LEU A 102 5.34 19.79 6.01
C LEU A 102 5.83 19.21 7.34
N ARG A 103 7.08 19.45 7.73
CA ARG A 103 7.67 18.89 8.96
C ARG A 103 6.84 19.17 10.22
N ALA A 104 6.21 20.34 10.31
CA ALA A 104 5.31 20.71 11.41
C ALA A 104 3.99 19.91 11.42
N HIS A 105 3.50 19.52 10.24
CA HIS A 105 2.24 18.81 10.03
C HIS A 105 2.43 17.34 9.63
N ARG A 106 3.64 16.79 9.82
CA ARG A 106 3.99 15.45 9.34
C ARG A 106 3.05 14.34 9.82
N TYR A 107 2.56 14.45 11.05
CA TYR A 107 1.63 13.46 11.62
C TYR A 107 0.27 13.47 10.90
N LEU A 108 -0.21 14.65 10.50
CA LEU A 108 -1.41 14.79 9.68
C LEU A 108 -1.16 14.30 8.26
N LEU A 109 -0.01 14.67 7.66
CA LEU A 109 0.39 14.24 6.32
C LEU A 109 0.38 12.70 6.21
N TYR A 110 1.12 12.02 7.08
CA TYR A 110 1.18 10.55 7.08
C TYR A 110 -0.11 9.91 7.60
N GLY A 111 -0.85 10.60 8.48
CA GLY A 111 -2.14 10.18 9.00
C GLY A 111 -3.21 10.06 7.90
N PHE A 112 -3.48 11.17 7.22
CA PHE A 112 -4.44 11.19 6.12
C PHE A 112 -3.97 10.37 4.93
N ALA A 113 -2.67 10.40 4.61
CA ALA A 113 -2.13 9.54 3.56
C ALA A 113 -2.37 8.05 3.86
N GLY A 114 -2.10 7.58 5.08
CA GLY A 114 -2.35 6.18 5.46
C GLY A 114 -3.81 5.77 5.29
N LEU A 115 -4.74 6.60 5.76
CA LEU A 115 -6.18 6.33 5.60
C LEU A 115 -6.63 6.39 4.13
N PHE A 116 -6.09 7.30 3.34
CA PHE A 116 -6.36 7.39 1.91
C PHE A 116 -5.84 6.16 1.16
N LEU A 117 -4.63 5.71 1.46
CA LEU A 117 -4.01 4.51 0.89
C LEU A 117 -4.80 3.24 1.25
N MET A 118 -5.30 3.14 2.48
CA MET A 118 -6.25 2.10 2.90
C MET A 118 -7.51 2.12 2.02
N GLY A 119 -8.12 3.31 1.85
CA GLY A 119 -9.33 3.48 1.04
C GLY A 119 -9.12 3.09 -0.44
N LEU A 120 -7.98 3.46 -1.02
CA LEU A 120 -7.60 3.05 -2.37
C LEU A 120 -7.42 1.53 -2.49
N GLY A 121 -6.76 0.90 -1.50
CA GLY A 121 -6.59 -0.56 -1.49
C GLY A 121 -7.93 -1.29 -1.44
N ILE A 122 -8.86 -0.86 -0.58
CA ILE A 122 -10.23 -1.42 -0.54
C ILE A 122 -10.92 -1.25 -1.88
N ARG A 123 -10.87 -0.04 -2.48
CA ARG A 123 -11.47 0.20 -3.81
C ARG A 123 -10.87 -0.68 -4.89
N ALA A 124 -9.55 -0.89 -4.88
CA ALA A 124 -8.88 -1.77 -5.83
C ALA A 124 -9.30 -3.24 -5.69
N MET A 125 -9.52 -3.71 -4.47
CA MET A 125 -10.01 -5.07 -4.21
C MET A 125 -11.46 -5.26 -4.66
N LEU A 126 -12.33 -4.27 -4.40
CA LEU A 126 -13.74 -4.34 -4.78
C LEU A 126 -13.93 -4.34 -6.30
N VAL A 127 -13.13 -3.57 -7.04
CA VAL A 127 -13.17 -3.54 -8.52
C VAL A 127 -12.73 -4.86 -9.15
N VAL A 128 -11.89 -5.63 -8.47
CA VAL A 128 -11.49 -6.97 -8.95
C VAL A 128 -12.57 -8.01 -8.62
N ALA A 129 -13.37 -7.79 -7.58
CA ALA A 129 -14.43 -8.71 -7.14
C ALA A 129 -15.77 -8.53 -7.88
N SER A 130 -15.93 -7.45 -8.67
CA SER A 130 -17.13 -7.10 -9.44
C SER A 130 -17.02 -7.54 -10.89
#